data_AF-A0A9Q5QV43-F1
#
_entry.id   AF-A0A9Q5QV43-F1
#
_cell.length_a   1.000
_cell.length_b   1.000
_cell.length_c   1.000
_cell.angle_alpha   90.00
_cell.angle_beta   90.00
_cell.angle_gamma   90.00
#
_symmetry.space_group_name_H-M   'P 1'
#
loop_
_entity.id
_entity.type
_entity.pdbx_description
1 polymer ?
#
loop_
_entity_poly.entity_id
_entity_poly.type
_entity_poly.pdbx_seq_one_letter_code
_entity_poly.pdbx_strand_id
1 'polypeptide(L)'
;MADNTEQFKWIVKILEGYGDRVQYSIFRSWLTMRSREKLRWELERILTDEDSLLLIRLSNQCVNDIRKYNRPNAWLLPDQCYKIF
;
A
#
# COMPACT_ATOMS: atom_id res chain seq x y z
N MET A 1 -23.60 6.16 -14.29
CA MET A 1 -22.13 6.33 -14.31
C MET A 1 -21.77 7.22 -13.14
N ALA A 2 -21.88 6.67 -11.93
CA ALA A 2 -21.58 7.42 -10.71
C ALA A 2 -20.06 7.35 -10.47
N ASP A 3 -19.55 8.46 -9.96
CA ASP A 3 -18.16 8.87 -9.86
C ASP A 3 -17.23 7.85 -9.15
N ASN A 4 -16.40 7.13 -9.92
CA ASN A 4 -15.29 6.30 -9.42
C ASN A 4 -14.30 7.12 -8.55
N THR A 5 -14.28 8.45 -8.67
CA THR A 5 -13.36 9.32 -7.92
C THR A 5 -13.65 9.32 -6.42
N GLU A 6 -14.92 9.25 -5.98
CA GLU A 6 -15.23 9.24 -4.55
C GLU A 6 -14.83 7.91 -3.89
N GLN A 7 -15.14 6.77 -4.52
CA GLN A 7 -14.72 5.45 -4.04
C GLN A 7 -13.19 5.35 -3.98
N PHE A 8 -12.50 5.82 -5.03
CA PHE A 8 -11.05 5.86 -5.07
C PHE A 8 -10.46 6.70 -3.94
N LYS A 9 -11.04 7.87 -3.62
CA LYS A 9 -10.61 8.68 -2.47
C LYS A 9 -10.69 7.92 -1.16
N TRP A 10 -11.74 7.13 -0.94
CA TRP A 10 -11.89 6.30 0.25
C TRP A 10 -10.85 5.17 0.31
N ILE A 11 -10.62 4.48 -0.81
CA ILE A 11 -9.60 3.44 -0.93
C ILE A 11 -8.21 4.01 -0.61
N VAL A 12 -7.86 5.15 -1.22
CA VAL A 12 -6.60 5.86 -0.97
C VAL A 12 -6.47 6.21 0.50
N LYS A 13 -7.51 6.77 1.12
CA LYS A 13 -7.51 7.15 2.54
C LYS A 13 -7.27 5.96 3.47
N ILE A 14 -7.84 4.79 3.16
CA ILE A 14 -7.57 3.57 3.92
C ILE A 14 -6.11 3.16 3.74
N LEU A 15 -5.64 3.04 2.49
CA LEU A 15 -4.29 2.58 2.18
C LEU A 15 -3.18 3.48 2.78
N GLU A 16 -3.39 4.80 2.77
CA GLU A 16 -2.50 5.78 3.41
C GLU A 16 -2.46 5.62 4.95
N GLY A 17 -3.53 5.08 5.56
CA GLY A 17 -3.52 4.71 6.98
C GLY A 17 -2.62 3.51 7.30
N TYR A 18 -2.24 2.71 6.30
CA TYR A 18 -1.41 1.51 6.46
C TYR A 18 0.00 1.66 5.86
N GLY A 19 0.29 2.76 5.16
CA GLY A 19 1.60 2.95 4.55
C GLY A 19 1.69 4.17 3.63
N ASP A 20 2.75 4.21 2.84
CA ASP A 20 3.06 5.35 1.98
C ASP A 20 2.57 5.09 0.55
N ARG A 21 1.98 6.12 -0.06
CA ARG A 21 1.66 6.11 -1.48
C ARG A 21 2.92 6.31 -2.32
N VAL A 22 3.28 5.32 -3.13
CA VAL A 22 4.48 5.38 -4.01
C VAL A 22 4.13 5.71 -5.46
N GLN A 23 2.91 5.39 -5.90
CA GLN A 23 2.35 5.78 -7.20
C GLN A 23 0.84 5.97 -7.06
N TYR A 24 0.15 6.32 -8.14
CA TYR A 24 -1.30 6.55 -8.15
C TYR A 24 -2.10 5.44 -7.43
N SER A 25 -1.88 4.17 -7.76
CA SER A 25 -2.57 3.02 -7.14
C SER A 25 -1.61 2.00 -6.52
N ILE A 26 -0.38 2.42 -6.21
CA ILE A 26 0.64 1.56 -5.58
C ILE A 26 1.02 2.14 -4.23
N PHE A 27 0.94 1.30 -3.21
CA PHE A 27 1.20 1.65 -1.83
C PHE A 27 2.22 0.70 -1.24
N ARG A 28 3.09 1.24 -0.40
CA ARG A 28 4.09 0.49 0.34
C ARG A 28 3.71 0.50 1.82
N SER A 29 3.48 -0.68 2.37
CA SER A 29 3.06 -0.86 3.76
C SER A 29 3.95 -1.86 4.49
N TRP A 30 4.24 -1.56 5.76
CA TRP A 30 4.92 -2.48 6.66
C TRP A 30 3.88 -3.17 7.53
N LEU A 31 3.40 -4.33 7.06
CA LEU A 31 2.26 -5.01 7.67
C LEU A 31 2.70 -6.24 8.47
N THR A 32 2.16 -6.34 9.67
CA THR A 32 2.04 -7.61 10.39
C THR A 32 0.96 -8.48 9.74
N MET A 33 0.92 -9.77 10.07
CA MET A 33 -0.16 -10.65 9.60
C MET A 33 -1.54 -10.07 9.95
N ARG A 34 -1.74 -9.66 11.21
CA ARG A 34 -3.02 -9.09 11.68
C ARG A 34 -3.44 -7.83 10.93
N SER A 35 -2.51 -6.89 10.74
CA SER A 35 -2.81 -5.64 10.02
C SER A 35 -3.10 -5.89 8.53
N ARG A 36 -2.43 -6.88 7.91
CA ARG A 36 -2.74 -7.30 6.54
C ARG A 36 -4.15 -7.89 6.40
N GLU A 37 -4.56 -8.76 7.32
CA GLU A 37 -5.93 -9.31 7.29
C GLU A 37 -6.97 -8.21 7.52
N LYS A 38 -6.71 -7.28 8.45
CA LYS A 38 -7.58 -6.14 8.70
C LYS A 38 -7.71 -5.24 7.47
N LEU A 39 -6.60 -4.90 6.82
CA LEU A 39 -6.59 -4.12 5.59
C LEU A 39 -7.44 -4.79 4.50
N ARG A 40 -7.30 -6.12 4.33
CA ARG A 40 -8.08 -6.85 3.33
C ARG A 40 -9.58 -6.75 3.61
N TRP A 41 -9.98 -6.97 4.86
CA TRP A 41 -11.37 -6.86 5.27
C TRP A 41 -11.94 -5.45 5.09
N GLU A 42 -11.16 -4.40 5.37
CA GLU A 42 -11.60 -3.01 5.15
C GLU A 42 -11.78 -2.70 3.66
N LEU A 43 -10.88 -3.20 2.80
CA LEU A 43 -10.95 -3.00 1.35
C LEU A 43 -12.07 -3.83 0.69
N GLU A 44 -12.30 -5.07 1.11
CA GLU A 44 -13.39 -5.93 0.61
C GLU A 44 -14.77 -5.30 0.73
N ARG A 45 -14.96 -4.37 1.68
CA ARG A 45 -16.23 -3.66 1.88
C ARG A 45 -16.49 -2.53 0.89
N ILE A 46 -15.46 -2.11 0.15
CA ILE A 46 -15.49 -0.91 -0.68
C ILE A 46 -15.11 -1.22 -2.13
N LEU A 47 -14.25 -2.22 -2.37
CA LEU A 47 -13.92 -2.68 -3.71
C LEU A 47 -15.15 -3.30 -4.38
N THR A 48 -15.31 -3.02 -5.67
CA THR A 48 -16.34 -3.62 -6.51
C THR A 48 -15.73 -4.72 -7.39
N ASP A 49 -16.57 -5.43 -8.15
CA ASP A 49 -16.12 -6.46 -9.10
C ASP A 49 -15.22 -5.90 -10.22
N GLU A 50 -15.24 -4.58 -10.46
CA GLU A 50 -14.36 -3.90 -11.42
C GLU A 50 -12.95 -3.64 -10.86
N ASP A 51 -12.78 -3.76 -9.53
CA ASP A 51 -11.53 -3.49 -8.84
C ASP A 51 -10.75 -4.78 -8.54
N SER A 52 -9.42 -4.70 -8.46
CA SER A 52 -8.57 -5.84 -8.12
C SER A 52 -7.46 -5.46 -7.15
N LEU A 53 -7.29 -6.27 -6.10
CA LEU A 53 -6.26 -6.07 -5.07
C LEU A 53 -5.13 -7.10 -5.22
N LEU A 54 -3.90 -6.62 -5.36
CA LEU A 54 -2.69 -7.44 -5.36
C LEU A 54 -1.81 -7.09 -4.16
N LEU A 55 -1.52 -8.08 -3.31
CA LEU A 55 -0.60 -7.94 -2.19
C LEU A 55 0.70 -8.70 -2.48
N ILE A 56 1.79 -7.96 -2.72
CA ILE A 56 3.12 -8.54 -2.97
C ILE A 56 3.97 -8.39 -1.72
N ARG A 57 4.38 -9.53 -1.12
CA ARG A 57 5.36 -9.52 -0.04
C ARG A 57 6.75 -9.28 -0.62
N LEU A 58 7.38 -8.18 -0.22
CA LEU A 58 8.79 -7.93 -0.51
C LEU A 58 9.67 -8.52 0.59
N SER A 59 10.73 -9.22 0.21
CA SER A 59 11.76 -9.62 1.15
C SER A 59 12.63 -8.42 1.52
N ASN A 60 13.33 -8.47 2.66
CA ASN A 60 14.29 -7.42 3.03
C ASN A 60 15.35 -7.20 1.94
N GLN A 61 15.77 -8.28 1.26
CA GLN A 61 16.70 -8.18 0.15
C GLN A 61 16.12 -7.38 -1.02
N CYS A 62 14.87 -7.68 -1.40
CA CYS A 62 14.18 -6.92 -2.45
C CYS A 62 14.05 -5.44 -2.08
N VAL A 63 13.70 -5.12 -0.83
CA VAL A 63 13.60 -3.72 -0.37
C VAL A 63 14.94 -3.00 -0.50
N ASN A 64 16.05 -3.66 -0.15
CA ASN A 64 17.39 -3.09 -0.29
C ASN A 64 17.79 -2.89 -1.76
N ASP A 65 17.43 -3.84 -2.62
CA ASP A 65 17.82 -3.84 -4.03
C ASP A 65 16.97 -2.92 -4.91
N ILE A 66 15.73 -2.59 -4.51
CA ILE A 66 14.85 -1.69 -5.27
C ILE A 66 15.55 -0.36 -5.62
N ARG A 67 16.40 0.16 -4.73
CA ARG A 67 17.16 1.40 -4.97
C ARG A 67 18.20 1.28 -6.09
N LYS A 68 18.70 0.08 -6.37
CA LYS A 68 19.70 -0.17 -7.43
C LYS A 68 19.08 -0.05 -8.83
N TYR A 69 17.79 -0.33 -8.94
CA TYR A 69 17.06 -0.37 -10.22
C TYR A 69 16.23 0.89 -10.47
N ASN A 70 15.97 1.70 -9.45
CA ASN A 70 15.11 2.87 -9.53
C ASN A 70 15.89 4.18 -9.40
N ARG A 71 15.30 5.28 -9.88
CA ARG A 71 15.87 6.61 -9.69
C ARG A 71 16.02 6.91 -8.19
N PRO A 72 17.03 7.69 -7.76
CA PRO A 72 17.30 7.97 -6.35
C PRO A 72 16.08 8.45 -5.53
N ASN A 73 15.13 9.14 -6.18
CA ASN A 73 13.95 9.71 -5.52
C ASN A 73 12.68 8.86 -5.67
N ALA A 74 12.73 7.74 -6.39
CA ALA A 74 11.56 6.90 -6.65
C ALA A 74 11.23 5.94 -5.49
N TRP A 75 12.19 5.68 -4.58
CA TRP A 75 11.97 4.82 -3.41
C TRP A 75 12.62 5.39 -2.15
N LEU A 76 12.04 6.50 -1.68
CA LEU A 76 12.41 7.11 -0.40
C LEU A 76 11.95 6.19 0.74
N LEU A 77 12.89 5.70 1.56
CA LEU A 77 12.51 4.98 2.78
C LEU A 77 12.14 6.07 3.80
N PRO A 78 11.00 5.97 4.50
CA PRO A 78 10.74 6.83 5.64
C PRO A 78 11.84 6.58 6.66
N ASP A 79 12.37 7.64 7.26
CA ASP A 79 13.49 7.56 8.20
C ASP A 79 13.16 6.79 9.49
N GLN A 80 11.92 6.37 9.72
CA GLN A 80 11.54 5.67 10.95
C GLN A 80 10.57 4.53 10.68
N CYS A 81 11.10 3.30 10.72
CA CYS A 81 10.31 2.13 11.09
C CYS A 81 9.87 2.31 12.55
N TYR A 82 8.68 2.84 12.80
CA TYR A 82 8.03 2.64 14.10
C TYR A 82 7.61 1.16 14.18
N LYS A 83 8.55 0.29 14.57
CA LYS A 83 8.23 -1.02 15.10
C LYS A 83 7.67 -0.81 16.50
N ILE A 84 6.37 -1.01 16.66
CA ILE A 84 5.80 -1.35 17.95
C ILE A 84 5.13 -2.71 17.75
N PHE A 85 5.65 -3.70 18.47
CA PHE A 85 5.21 -5.10 18.49
C PHE A 85 3.86 -5.23 19.19
#